data_AF-A0A1K1PW02-F1
#
_entry.id   AF-A0A1K1PW02-F1
#
_cell.length_a   1.000
_cell.length_b   1.000
_cell.length_c   1.000
_cell.angle_alpha   90.00
_cell.angle_beta   90.00
_cell.angle_gamma   90.00
#
_symmetry.space_group_name_H-M   'P 1'
#
loop_
_entity.id
_entity.type
_entity.pdbx_description
1 polymer ?
#
loop_
_entity_poly.entity_id
_entity_poly.type
_entity_poly.pdbx_seq_one_letter_code
_entity_poly.pdbx_strand_id
1 'polypeptide(L)' 'MCKIVEELRYEADRERMIINAKAMLNLGKLSYEEIAQCSGLTLEEVKVLAKGMPA' A
#
# COMPACT_ATOMS: atom_id res chain seq x y z
N MET A 1 22.17 3.22 19.84
CA MET A 1 21.12 2.59 19.00
C MET A 1 21.32 3.04 17.56
N CYS A 2 21.51 2.11 16.63
CA CYS A 2 21.74 2.39 15.20
C CYS A 2 20.51 3.00 14.54
N LYS A 3 20.61 4.24 14.06
CA LYS A 3 19.57 4.93 13.25
C LYS A 3 19.28 4.22 11.92
N ILE A 4 20.24 3.44 11.43
CA ILE A 4 20.20 2.77 10.11
C ILE A 4 19.11 1.69 10.02
N VAL A 5 18.77 1.03 11.14
CA VAL A 5 17.75 -0.04 11.11
C VAL A 5 16.32 0.50 11.09
N GLU A 6 16.10 1.73 11.54
CA GLU A 6 14.77 2.35 11.51
C GLU A 6 14.40 2.82 10.10
N GLU A 7 15.35 3.37 9.34
CA GLU A 7 15.13 3.77 7.95
C GLU A 7 14.82 2.58 7.04
N LEU A 8 15.60 1.49 7.16
CA LEU A 8 15.35 0.25 6.39
C LEU A 8 14.02 -0.42 6.75
N ARG A 9 13.58 -0.30 8.01
CA ARG A 9 12.29 -0.82 8.49
C ARG A 9 11.14 -0.01 7.91
N TYR A 10 11.25 1.32 7.87
CA TYR A 10 10.22 2.21 7.35
C TYR A 10 10.01 2.02 5.83
N GLU A 11 11.09 1.87 5.07
CA GLU A 11 11.01 1.58 3.64
C GLU A 11 10.39 0.19 3.38
N ALA A 12 10.81 -0.83 4.13
CA ALA A 12 10.25 -2.17 4.03
C ALA A 12 8.76 -2.22 4.38
N ASP A 13 8.33 -1.44 5.37
CA ASP A 13 6.92 -1.37 5.77
C ASP A 13 6.10 -0.66 4.69
N ARG A 14 6.60 0.44 4.10
CA ARG A 14 5.90 1.13 3.01
C ARG A 14 5.77 0.26 1.76
N GLU A 15 6.81 -0.48 1.39
CA GLU A 15 6.76 -1.38 0.24
C GLU A 15 5.75 -2.52 0.46
N ARG A 16 5.69 -3.07 1.69
CA ARG A 16 4.67 -4.06 2.08
C ARG A 16 3.25 -3.51 1.99
N MET A 17 3.00 -2.28 2.44
CA MET A 17 1.70 -1.61 2.33
C MET A 17 1.26 -1.49 0.87
N ILE A 18 2.17 -1.07 -0.02
CA ILE A 18 1.90 -0.96 -1.45
C ILE A 18 1.63 -2.32 -2.08
N ILE A 19 2.42 -3.35 -1.78
CA ILE A 19 2.21 -4.72 -2.30
C ILE A 19 0.85 -5.26 -1.88
N ASN A 20 0.46 -5.09 -0.61
CA ASN A 20 -0.84 -5.51 -0.10
C ASN A 20 -1.99 -4.76 -0.79
N ALA A 21 -1.90 -3.44 -0.90
CA ALA A 21 -2.91 -2.64 -1.60
C ALA A 21 -3.06 -3.09 -3.06
N LYS A 22 -1.95 -3.35 -3.75
CA LYS A 22 -1.99 -3.86 -5.13
C LYS A 22 -2.65 -5.23 -5.24
N ALA A 23 -2.33 -6.15 -4.32
CA ALA A 23 -2.97 -7.47 -4.29
C ALA A 23 -4.48 -7.37 -4.06
N MET A 24 -4.93 -6.47 -3.17
CA MET A 24 -6.35 -6.24 -2.91
C MET A 24 -7.07 -5.59 -4.09
N LEU A 25 -6.44 -4.62 -4.76
CA LEU A 25 -6.95 -4.00 -5.99
C LEU A 25 -7.15 -5.03 -7.10
N ASN A 26 -6.16 -5.90 -7.32
CA ASN A 26 -6.25 -6.99 -8.30
C ASN A 26 -7.35 -8.00 -7.97
N LEU A 27 -7.67 -8.18 -6.68
CA LEU A 27 -8.74 -9.07 -6.26
C LEU A 27 -10.12 -8.52 -6.63
N GLY A 28 -10.28 -7.20 -6.72
CA GLY A 28 -11.52 -6.53 -7.13
C GLY A 28 -12.71 -6.72 -6.19
N LYS A 29 -12.48 -7.18 -4.95
CA LYS A 29 -13.52 -7.54 -3.97
C LYS A 29 -13.78 -6.46 -2.90
N LEU A 30 -12.86 -5.51 -2.77
CA LEU A 30 -12.89 -4.47 -1.73
C LEU A 30 -13.01 -3.10 -2.40
N SER A 31 -13.68 -2.17 -1.72
CA SER A 31 -13.69 -0.75 -2.09
C SER A 31 -12.33 -0.11 -1.81
N TYR A 32 -12.05 1.05 -2.43
CA TYR A 32 -10.78 1.75 -2.21
C TYR A 32 -10.61 2.20 -0.75
N GLU A 33 -11.71 2.50 -0.06
CA GLU A 33 -11.75 2.85 1.36
C GLU A 33 -11.35 1.66 2.24
N GLU A 34 -11.87 0.47 1.96
CA GLU A 34 -11.51 -0.76 2.67
C GLU A 34 -10.05 -1.14 2.43
N ILE A 35 -9.57 -0.97 1.20
CA ILE A 35 -8.17 -1.23 0.83
C ILE A 35 -7.25 -0.26 1.57
N ALA A 36 -7.60 1.02 1.66
CA ALA A 36 -6.85 2.02 2.41
C ALA A 36 -6.73 1.63 3.89
N GLN A 37 -7.84 1.25 4.52
CA GLN A 37 -7.84 0.77 5.91
C GLN A 37 -6.98 -0.49 6.10
N CYS A 38 -7.10 -1.47 5.20
CA CYS A 38 -6.40 -2.75 5.33
C CYS A 38 -4.90 -2.67 5.01
N SER A 39 -4.50 -1.80 4.07
CA SER A 39 -3.12 -1.60 3.66
C SER A 39 -2.39 -0.53 4.49
N GLY A 40 -3.11 0.27 5.28
CA GLY A 40 -2.52 1.40 6.00
C GLY A 40 -2.17 2.59 5.11
N LEU A 41 -2.63 2.59 3.85
CA LEU A 41 -2.47 3.69 2.91
C LEU A 41 -3.66 4.65 3.00
N THR A 42 -3.47 5.85 2.47
CA THR A 42 -4.60 6.78 2.27
C THR A 42 -5.44 6.40 1.05
N LEU A 43 -6.71 6.82 1.05
CA LEU A 43 -7.61 6.62 -0.10
C LEU A 43 -7.02 7.18 -1.40
N GLU A 44 -6.32 8.31 -1.33
CA GLU A 44 -5.70 8.93 -2.49
C GLU A 44 -4.54 8.09 -3.04
N GLU A 45 -3.69 7.55 -2.17
CA GLU A 45 -2.61 6.63 -2.57
C GLU A 45 -3.16 5.36 -3.23
N VAL A 46 -4.25 4.80 -2.69
CA VAL A 46 -4.92 3.64 -3.29
C VAL A 46 -5.48 3.97 -4.68
N LYS A 47 -6.10 5.15 -4.85
CA LYS A 47 -6.59 5.61 -6.17
C LYS A 47 -5.45 5.82 -7.18
N VAL A 48 -4.32 6.38 -6.73
CA VAL A 48 -3.12 6.53 -7.58
C VAL A 48 -2.57 5.16 -7.97
N LEU A 49 -2.50 4.22 -7.03
CA LEU A 49 -2.06 2.84 -7.31
C LEU A 49 -2.99 2.13 -8.30
N ALA A 50 -4.30 2.31 -8.17
CA ALA A 50 -5.28 1.75 -9.09
C ALA A 50 -5.16 2.35 -10.50
N LYS A 51 -4.96 3.67 -10.63
CA LYS A 51 -4.76 4.35 -11.92
C LYS A 51 -3.45 3.96 -12.61
N GLY A 52 -2.43 3.59 -11.85
CA GLY A 52 -1.13 3.15 -12.36
C GLY A 52 -1.08 1.66 -12.73
N MET A 53 -2.13 0.88 -12.44
CA MET A 53 -2.21 -0.49 -12.92
C MET A 53 -2.69 -0.53 -14.37
N PRO A 54 -2.02 -1.25 -15.27
CA PRO A 54 -2.60 -1.59 -16.55
C PRO A 54 -3.88 -2.41 -16.33
N ALA A 55 -4.94 -2.05 -17.04
CA ALA A 55 -6.25 -2.70 -17.01
C ALA A 55 -6.19 -4.16 -17.46
#